data_AF-A0A2H9LT80-F1
#
_entry.id   AF-A0A2H9LT80-F1
#
_cell.length_a   1.000
_cell.length_b   1.000
_cell.length_c   1.000
_cell.angle_alpha   90.00
_cell.angle_beta   90.00
_cell.angle_gamma   90.00
#
_symmetry.space_group_name_H-M   'P 1'
#
loop_
_entity.id
_entity.type
_entity.pdbx_description
1 polymer ?
#
loop_
_entity_poly.entity_id
_entity_poly.type
_entity_poly.pdbx_seq_one_letter_code
_entity_poly.pdbx_strand_id
1 'polypeptide(L)'
;MENNNNHTKTQLMTSFGDLVELREEKIRNSLIKETSISEENAKKIAHEAYNELIKLDIPKTTNIVREIVCMKLLESNLLNENKEYSRLGMSVSDVKEVIFKKSKENANTNYNLQAIHKRLADSISAQYALSYLLPKEASRAHMKGEIHIHDLDYFPTRPFCFEHDIRFFLRQGFMSDGRGIHTAVSGPAKSLEVAMIHAARVLLLSSTYFSGGQGYDALNLFLAPYAKGLEYKKIKQAVQAFVYELDQLNIVKGGQTPFTSASFEFNIPSYLKDIPVVLPGGKITEKESYSDYIDESRKIIKAFTEIMMGGDYTGKAFHFPKPEYKVRRETLKDSSAD
;
A
#
# COMPACT_ATOMS: atom_id res chain seq x y z
N MET A 1 -59.70 30.19 21.45
CA MET A 1 -59.27 29.03 20.65
C MET A 1 -58.13 29.49 19.77
N GLU A 2 -56.89 29.28 20.21
CA GLU A 2 -55.72 29.32 19.33
C GLU A 2 -54.84 28.12 19.73
N ASN A 3 -55.01 27.02 18.99
CA ASN A 3 -54.14 25.85 19.09
C ASN A 3 -52.82 26.21 18.42
N ASN A 4 -51.82 26.57 19.23
CA ASN A 4 -50.42 26.67 18.82
C ASN A 4 -49.86 25.27 18.54
N ASN A 5 -50.18 24.69 17.38
CA ASN A 5 -49.50 23.52 16.84
C ASN A 5 -48.18 23.95 16.19
N ASN A 6 -47.23 24.40 17.00
CA ASN A 6 -45.83 24.42 16.58
C ASN A 6 -45.30 22.98 16.67
N HIS A 7 -45.54 22.18 15.63
CA HIS A 7 -44.73 20.98 15.41
C HIS A 7 -43.31 21.44 15.11
N THR A 8 -42.48 21.54 16.15
CA THR A 8 -41.06 21.77 16.03
C THR A 8 -40.50 20.65 15.16
N LYS A 9 -40.20 20.96 13.89
CA LYS A 9 -39.69 19.98 12.93
C LYS A 9 -38.48 19.28 13.52
N THR A 10 -38.55 17.96 13.67
CA THR A 10 -37.46 17.17 14.22
C THR A 10 -36.22 17.33 13.34
N GLN A 11 -35.14 17.85 13.92
CA GLN A 11 -33.88 18.08 13.22
C GLN A 11 -32.99 16.85 13.27
N LEU A 12 -32.23 16.63 12.20
CA LEU A 12 -31.24 15.58 11.99
C LEU A 12 -29.89 16.22 11.70
N MET A 13 -28.86 15.83 12.45
CA MET A 13 -27.47 16.18 12.16
C MET A 13 -26.87 15.15 11.19
N THR A 14 -26.37 15.62 10.05
CA THR A 14 -25.74 14.78 9.04
C THR A 14 -24.32 14.38 9.43
N SER A 15 -23.75 13.40 8.73
CA SER A 15 -22.34 12.99 8.91
C SER A 15 -21.33 14.09 8.61
N PHE A 16 -21.73 15.15 7.90
CA PHE A 16 -20.90 16.32 7.59
C PHE A 16 -21.15 17.50 8.54
N GLY A 17 -22.02 17.35 9.53
CA GLY A 17 -22.33 18.37 10.53
C GLY A 17 -23.52 19.27 10.20
N ASP A 18 -24.11 19.16 9.00
CA ASP A 18 -25.29 19.96 8.62
C ASP A 18 -26.54 19.57 9.41
N LEU A 19 -27.37 20.55 9.77
CA LEU A 19 -28.70 20.33 10.34
C LEU A 19 -29.76 20.35 9.25
N VAL A 20 -30.48 19.24 9.11
CA VAL A 20 -31.57 19.08 8.13
C VAL A 20 -32.83 18.58 8.81
N GLU A 21 -33.98 18.76 8.17
CA GLU A 21 -35.23 18.15 8.65
C GLU A 21 -35.19 16.62 8.47
N LEU A 22 -35.54 15.88 9.54
CA LEU A 22 -35.76 14.44 9.50
C LEU A 22 -37.06 14.16 8.75
N ARG A 23 -36.97 13.40 7.66
CA ARG A 23 -38.12 13.01 6.84
C ARG A 23 -38.09 11.52 6.55
N GLU A 24 -39.22 10.84 6.70
CA GLU A 24 -39.39 9.43 6.38
C GLU A 24 -38.94 9.11 4.95
N GLU A 25 -39.29 9.96 3.99
CA GLU A 25 -38.89 9.84 2.59
C GLU A 25 -37.36 9.75 2.40
N LYS A 26 -36.57 10.49 3.18
CA LYS A 26 -35.10 10.44 3.09
C LYS A 26 -34.56 9.09 3.58
N ILE A 27 -35.18 8.50 4.60
CA ILE A 27 -34.81 7.16 5.10
C ILE A 27 -35.13 6.11 4.02
N ARG A 28 -36.36 6.14 3.48
CA ARG A 28 -36.79 5.25 2.41
C ARG A 28 -35.88 5.33 1.19
N ASN A 29 -35.58 6.54 0.72
CA ASN A 29 -34.75 6.73 -0.47
C ASN A 29 -33.30 6.28 -0.24
N SER A 30 -32.77 6.42 0.99
CA SER A 30 -31.45 5.89 1.37
C SER A 30 -31.44 4.35 1.35
N LEU A 31 -32.47 3.69 1.89
CA LEU A 31 -32.62 2.23 1.84
C LEU A 31 -32.62 1.70 0.39
N ILE A 32 -33.44 2.29 -0.48
CA ILE A 32 -33.54 1.88 -1.90
C ILE A 32 -32.22 2.11 -2.63
N LYS A 33 -31.50 3.20 -2.31
CA LYS A 33 -30.23 3.53 -2.96
C LYS A 33 -29.09 2.58 -2.58
N GLU A 34 -29.08 2.12 -1.34
CA GLU A 34 -27.92 1.43 -0.75
C GLU A 34 -28.11 -0.09 -0.65
N THR A 35 -29.32 -0.61 -0.89
CA THR A 35 -29.65 -2.02 -0.69
C THR A 35 -30.49 -2.58 -1.84
N SER A 36 -30.64 -3.90 -1.86
CA SER A 36 -31.49 -4.66 -2.78
C SER A 36 -32.96 -4.76 -2.34
N ILE A 37 -33.38 -3.98 -1.34
CA ILE A 37 -34.73 -4.03 -0.76
C ILE A 37 -35.83 -3.67 -1.76
N SER A 38 -36.98 -4.36 -1.67
CA SER A 38 -38.18 -3.98 -2.44
C SER A 38 -38.74 -2.64 -1.97
N GLU A 39 -39.37 -1.87 -2.86
CA GLU A 39 -39.97 -0.58 -2.50
C GLU A 39 -41.04 -0.67 -1.39
N GLU A 40 -41.82 -1.77 -1.36
CA GLU A 40 -42.82 -2.02 -0.32
C GLU A 40 -42.16 -2.17 1.06
N ASN A 41 -41.18 -3.06 1.19
CA ASN A 41 -40.43 -3.22 2.43
C ASN A 41 -39.66 -1.95 2.81
N ALA A 42 -39.10 -1.21 1.85
CA ALA A 42 -38.43 0.05 2.14
C ALA A 42 -39.37 1.09 2.76
N LYS A 43 -40.61 1.20 2.25
CA LYS A 43 -41.65 2.07 2.82
C LYS A 43 -42.00 1.65 4.25
N LYS A 44 -42.26 0.35 4.46
CA LYS A 44 -42.58 -0.20 5.78
C LYS A 44 -41.47 0.09 6.80
N ILE A 45 -40.22 -0.27 6.48
CA ILE A 45 -39.08 -0.10 7.38
C ILE A 45 -38.80 1.37 7.65
N ALA A 46 -38.88 2.24 6.64
CA ALA A 46 -38.68 3.67 6.82
C ALA A 46 -39.74 4.27 7.75
N HIS A 47 -41.00 3.87 7.60
CA HIS A 47 -42.09 4.32 8.45
C HIS A 47 -41.91 3.88 9.90
N GLU A 48 -41.61 2.59 10.13
CA GLU A 48 -41.35 2.05 11.47
C GLU A 48 -40.15 2.73 12.14
N ALA A 49 -39.04 2.90 11.41
CA ALA A 49 -37.84 3.57 11.92
C ALA A 49 -38.10 5.05 12.23
N TYR A 50 -38.82 5.76 11.36
CA TYR A 50 -39.18 7.17 11.58
C TYR A 50 -40.04 7.34 12.82
N ASN A 51 -41.07 6.50 12.99
CA ASN A 51 -41.94 6.52 14.16
C ASN A 51 -41.20 6.20 15.46
N GLU A 52 -40.19 5.36 15.42
CA GLU A 52 -39.33 5.10 16.58
C GLU A 52 -38.45 6.31 16.91
N LEU A 53 -37.81 6.90 15.89
CA LEU A 53 -36.93 8.06 16.03
C LEU A 53 -37.62 9.28 16.63
N ILE A 54 -38.88 9.55 16.27
CA ILE A 54 -39.63 10.69 16.80
C ILE A 54 -40.04 10.51 18.27
N LYS A 55 -40.16 9.26 18.75
CA LYS A 55 -40.51 8.96 20.15
C LYS A 55 -39.33 9.13 21.11
N LEU A 56 -38.11 8.94 20.62
CA LEU A 56 -36.90 9.03 21.43
C LEU A 56 -36.51 10.50 21.66
N ASP A 57 -36.36 10.92 22.90
CA ASP A 57 -35.87 12.26 23.25
C ASP A 57 -34.33 12.32 23.25
N ILE A 58 -33.74 12.07 22.09
CA ILE A 58 -32.28 12.10 21.87
C ILE A 58 -31.94 12.97 20.64
N PRO A 59 -30.71 13.49 20.53
CA PRO A 59 -30.24 14.11 19.29
C PRO A 59 -30.29 13.10 18.13
N LYS A 60 -30.92 13.48 17.01
CA LYS A 60 -30.99 12.60 15.84
C LYS A 60 -29.77 12.86 14.98
N THR A 61 -28.98 11.80 14.76
CA THR A 61 -27.83 11.82 13.86
C THR A 61 -28.01 10.75 12.80
N THR A 62 -27.30 10.85 11.68
CA THR A 62 -27.28 9.78 10.65
C THR A 62 -26.82 8.44 11.21
N ASN A 63 -26.07 8.43 12.31
CA ASN A 63 -25.64 7.22 13.03
C ASN A 63 -26.82 6.53 13.68
N ILE A 64 -27.55 7.27 14.51
CA ILE A 64 -28.71 6.77 15.25
C ILE A 64 -29.83 6.33 14.28
N VAL A 65 -30.07 7.12 13.22
CA VAL A 65 -31.04 6.76 12.18
C VAL A 65 -30.67 5.41 11.56
N ARG A 66 -29.39 5.21 11.21
CA ARG A 66 -28.95 3.96 10.60
C ARG A 66 -29.03 2.78 11.56
N GLU A 67 -28.68 2.96 12.82
CA GLU A 67 -28.79 1.92 13.86
C GLU A 67 -30.24 1.44 14.01
N ILE A 68 -31.21 2.37 14.10
CA ILE A 68 -32.62 2.03 14.22
C ILE A 68 -33.13 1.35 12.95
N VAL A 69 -32.75 1.83 11.77
CA VAL A 69 -33.13 1.19 10.50
C VAL A 69 -32.55 -0.23 10.41
N CYS A 70 -31.27 -0.42 10.75
CA CYS A 70 -30.65 -1.73 10.79
C CYS A 70 -31.39 -2.68 11.75
N MET A 71 -31.78 -2.19 12.93
CA MET A 71 -32.60 -2.95 13.88
C MET A 71 -33.93 -3.38 13.26
N LYS A 72 -34.65 -2.48 12.57
CA LYS A 72 -35.92 -2.81 11.91
C LYS A 72 -35.77 -3.81 10.76
N LEU A 73 -34.68 -3.73 10.01
CA LEU A 73 -34.36 -4.75 9.00
C LEU A 73 -34.16 -6.13 9.64
N LEU A 74 -33.48 -6.22 10.79
CA LEU A 74 -33.30 -7.47 11.53
C LEU A 74 -34.62 -8.02 12.10
N GLU A 75 -35.45 -7.16 12.72
CA GLU A 75 -36.78 -7.53 13.22
C GLU A 75 -37.68 -8.11 12.11
N SER A 76 -37.51 -7.61 10.87
CA SER A 76 -38.23 -8.08 9.68
C SER A 76 -37.54 -9.24 8.95
N ASN A 77 -36.48 -9.84 9.52
CA ASN A 77 -35.70 -10.93 8.93
C ASN A 77 -35.07 -10.59 7.56
N LEU A 78 -34.80 -9.31 7.30
CA LEU A 78 -34.15 -8.80 6.08
C LEU A 78 -32.62 -8.74 6.28
N LEU A 79 -32.00 -9.92 6.42
CA LEU A 79 -30.60 -10.06 6.84
C LEU A 79 -29.60 -9.57 5.78
N ASN A 80 -29.91 -9.73 4.49
CA ASN A 80 -29.01 -9.31 3.41
C ASN A 80 -29.01 -7.77 3.28
N GLU A 81 -30.18 -7.16 3.32
CA GLU A 81 -30.38 -5.72 3.27
C GLU A 81 -29.81 -5.06 4.52
N ASN A 82 -29.97 -5.68 5.71
CA ASN A 82 -29.29 -5.23 6.92
C ASN A 82 -27.78 -5.19 6.72
N LYS A 83 -27.19 -6.25 6.15
CA LYS A 83 -25.76 -6.30 5.85
C LYS A 83 -25.36 -5.21 4.87
N GLU A 84 -26.09 -5.00 3.78
CA GLU A 84 -25.83 -3.94 2.79
C GLU A 84 -25.92 -2.54 3.39
N TYR A 85 -26.88 -2.32 4.28
CA TYR A 85 -27.10 -1.03 4.95
C TYR A 85 -26.18 -0.81 6.16
N SER A 86 -25.52 -1.86 6.66
CA SER A 86 -24.67 -1.79 7.84
C SER A 86 -23.42 -0.94 7.61
N ARG A 87 -22.88 -0.44 8.72
CA ARG A 87 -21.65 0.34 8.70
C ARG A 87 -20.45 -0.56 8.91
N LEU A 88 -19.37 -0.18 8.23
CA LEU A 88 -18.03 -0.65 8.55
C LEU A 88 -17.39 0.29 9.55
N GLY A 89 -16.74 -0.27 10.57
CA GLY A 89 -16.13 0.53 11.60
C GLY A 89 -15.56 -0.28 12.74
N MET A 90 -15.02 0.44 13.72
CA MET A 90 -14.48 -0.13 14.95
C MET A 90 -15.31 0.40 16.12
N SER A 91 -15.39 -0.38 17.21
CA SER A 91 -15.98 0.13 18.43
C SER A 91 -15.10 1.25 19.01
N VAL A 92 -15.69 2.14 19.83
CA VAL A 92 -14.92 3.19 20.52
C VAL A 92 -13.81 2.59 21.38
N SER A 93 -14.04 1.40 21.94
CA SER A 93 -13.02 0.67 22.72
C SER A 93 -11.84 0.26 21.84
N ASP A 94 -12.10 -0.35 20.68
CA ASP A 94 -11.05 -0.82 19.79
C ASP A 94 -10.26 0.36 19.19
N VAL A 95 -10.94 1.46 18.86
CA VAL A 95 -10.28 2.70 18.40
C VAL A 95 -9.33 3.23 19.48
N LYS A 96 -9.77 3.29 20.74
CA LYS A 96 -8.90 3.69 21.87
C LYS A 96 -7.72 2.74 22.01
N GLU A 97 -7.93 1.43 21.86
CA GLU A 97 -6.85 0.45 21.91
C GLU A 97 -5.84 0.67 20.79
N VAL A 98 -6.28 0.93 19.56
CA VAL A 98 -5.38 1.26 18.44
C VAL A 98 -4.58 2.54 18.69
N ILE A 99 -5.22 3.57 19.26
CA ILE A 99 -4.64 4.91 19.47
C ILE A 99 -3.71 4.99 20.68
N PHE A 100 -3.95 4.19 21.73
CA PHE A 100 -3.22 4.30 23.00
C PHE A 100 -2.37 3.08 23.35
N LYS A 101 -2.50 1.95 22.63
CA LYS A 101 -1.68 0.76 22.85
C LYS A 101 -0.91 0.34 21.59
N LYS A 102 0.35 -0.02 21.80
CA LYS A 102 1.21 -0.62 20.78
C LYS A 102 0.76 -2.05 20.46
N SER A 103 0.51 -2.33 19.17
CA SER A 103 0.26 -3.69 18.67
C SER A 103 1.55 -4.53 18.62
N LYS A 104 1.38 -5.85 18.69
CA LYS A 104 2.45 -6.85 18.52
C LYS A 104 2.31 -7.69 17.23
N GLU A 105 1.34 -7.40 16.37
CA GLU A 105 1.04 -8.23 15.20
C GLU A 105 2.10 -8.16 14.10
N ASN A 106 2.71 -6.99 13.88
CA ASN A 106 3.74 -6.81 12.87
C ASN A 106 5.01 -6.23 13.52
N ALA A 107 6.06 -7.04 13.56
CA ALA A 107 7.35 -6.68 14.15
C ALA A 107 8.04 -5.51 13.46
N ASN A 108 7.71 -5.24 12.19
CA ASN A 108 8.27 -4.13 11.41
C ASN A 108 7.51 -2.82 11.63
N THR A 109 6.36 -2.85 12.34
CA THR A 109 5.59 -1.64 12.65
C THR A 109 6.12 -0.96 13.89
N ASN A 110 6.69 0.22 13.71
CA ASN A 110 6.94 1.13 14.81
C ASN A 110 5.63 1.78 15.26
N TYR A 111 5.49 2.01 16.57
CA TYR A 111 4.35 2.76 17.08
C TYR A 111 4.56 4.24 16.78
N ASN A 112 3.92 4.71 15.71
CA ASN A 112 3.97 6.09 15.26
C ASN A 112 2.59 6.52 14.72
N LEU A 113 2.43 7.81 14.45
CA LEU A 113 1.15 8.38 14.00
C LEU A 113 0.64 7.75 12.70
N GLN A 114 1.54 7.45 11.76
CA GLN A 114 1.17 6.80 10.50
C GLN A 114 0.72 5.35 10.71
N ALA A 115 1.36 4.63 11.64
CA ALA A 115 0.95 3.28 12.01
C ALA A 115 -0.44 3.24 12.64
N ILE A 116 -0.78 4.24 13.47
CA ILE A 116 -2.12 4.38 14.07
C ILE A 116 -3.16 4.60 12.95
N HIS A 117 -2.92 5.56 12.05
CA HIS A 117 -3.82 5.82 10.92
C HIS A 117 -3.97 4.59 10.01
N LYS A 118 -2.86 3.90 9.70
CA LYS A 118 -2.88 2.66 8.90
C LYS A 118 -3.76 1.62 9.57
N ARG A 119 -3.55 1.30 10.85
CA ARG A 119 -4.33 0.27 11.57
C ARG A 119 -5.83 0.55 11.60
N LEU A 120 -6.23 1.81 11.77
CA LEU A 120 -7.64 2.19 11.72
C LEU A 120 -8.24 1.94 10.33
N ALA A 121 -7.51 2.31 9.26
CA ALA A 121 -7.93 2.07 7.88
C ALA A 121 -7.94 0.57 7.53
N ASP A 122 -6.92 -0.17 7.95
CA ASP A 122 -6.76 -1.59 7.69
C ASP A 122 -7.92 -2.40 8.24
N SER A 123 -8.34 -2.10 9.48
CA SER A 123 -9.47 -2.79 10.12
C SER A 123 -10.76 -2.65 9.30
N ILE A 124 -11.04 -1.43 8.83
CA ILE A 124 -12.22 -1.16 8.00
C ILE A 124 -12.10 -1.87 6.64
N SER A 125 -10.93 -1.82 6.02
CA SER A 125 -10.68 -2.46 4.72
C SER A 125 -10.78 -3.99 4.80
N ALA A 126 -10.23 -4.60 5.85
CA ALA A 126 -10.32 -6.04 6.07
C ALA A 126 -11.76 -6.49 6.31
N GLN A 127 -12.54 -5.73 7.10
CA GLN A 127 -13.97 -5.98 7.29
C GLN A 127 -14.74 -5.86 5.96
N TYR A 128 -14.43 -4.85 5.14
CA TYR A 128 -15.01 -4.69 3.81
C TYR A 128 -14.71 -5.89 2.92
N ALA A 129 -13.46 -6.34 2.88
CA ALA A 129 -13.03 -7.47 2.08
C ALA A 129 -13.79 -8.76 2.46
N LEU A 130 -13.84 -9.09 3.75
CA LEU A 130 -14.55 -10.29 4.23
C LEU A 130 -16.06 -10.22 4.04
N SER A 131 -16.63 -9.03 4.20
CA SER A 131 -18.08 -8.87 4.21
C SER A 131 -18.65 -8.71 2.80
N TYR A 132 -17.98 -8.00 1.89
CA TYR A 132 -18.61 -7.57 0.63
C TYR A 132 -17.84 -7.96 -0.63
N LEU A 133 -16.55 -8.30 -0.54
CA LEU A 133 -15.73 -8.58 -1.71
C LEU A 133 -15.48 -10.08 -1.92
N LEU A 134 -15.12 -10.77 -0.84
CA LEU A 134 -14.73 -12.18 -0.89
C LEU A 134 -15.94 -13.12 -0.92
N PRO A 135 -15.81 -14.31 -1.56
CA PRO A 135 -16.81 -15.37 -1.45
C PRO A 135 -17.09 -15.72 0.01
N LYS A 136 -18.36 -15.98 0.36
CA LYS A 136 -18.79 -16.24 1.75
C LYS A 136 -18.03 -17.41 2.37
N GLU A 137 -17.76 -18.43 1.58
CA GLU A 137 -17.02 -19.64 1.97
C GLU A 137 -15.58 -19.30 2.35
N ALA A 138 -14.89 -18.49 1.53
CA ALA A 138 -13.53 -18.05 1.78
C ALA A 138 -13.44 -17.16 3.04
N SER A 139 -14.36 -16.20 3.18
CA SER A 139 -14.41 -15.35 4.37
C SER A 139 -14.64 -16.17 5.65
N ARG A 140 -15.54 -17.16 5.61
CA ARG A 140 -15.78 -18.06 6.75
C ARG A 140 -14.57 -18.91 7.08
N ALA A 141 -13.92 -19.51 6.08
CA ALA A 141 -12.72 -20.31 6.28
C ALA A 141 -11.59 -19.47 6.89
N HIS A 142 -11.42 -18.22 6.44
CA HIS A 142 -10.48 -17.28 7.03
C HIS A 142 -10.78 -16.96 8.50
N MET A 143 -12.03 -16.59 8.81
CA MET A 143 -12.45 -16.26 10.18
C MET A 143 -12.35 -17.45 11.14
N LYS A 144 -12.46 -18.68 10.64
CA LYS A 144 -12.28 -19.92 11.42
C LYS A 144 -10.81 -20.35 11.54
N GLY A 145 -9.89 -19.69 10.84
CA GLY A 145 -8.49 -20.10 10.78
C GLY A 145 -8.21 -21.35 9.95
N GLU A 146 -9.15 -21.77 9.09
CA GLU A 146 -8.97 -22.89 8.16
C GLU A 146 -8.03 -22.51 7.00
N ILE A 147 -8.08 -21.23 6.59
CA ILE A 147 -7.15 -20.62 5.64
C ILE A 147 -6.68 -19.27 6.17
N HIS A 148 -5.58 -18.76 5.61
CA HIS A 148 -5.13 -17.39 5.84
C HIS A 148 -5.10 -16.62 4.52
N ILE A 149 -5.82 -15.51 4.45
CA ILE A 149 -5.83 -14.60 3.30
C ILE A 149 -4.81 -13.52 3.63
N HIS A 150 -3.67 -13.57 2.95
CA HIS A 150 -2.58 -12.62 3.14
C HIS A 150 -3.00 -11.21 2.73
N ASP A 151 -2.50 -10.21 3.47
CA ASP A 151 -2.75 -8.77 3.25
C ASP A 151 -4.24 -8.44 3.02
N LEU A 152 -5.11 -9.04 3.84
CA LEU A 152 -6.56 -8.85 3.76
C LEU A 152 -6.97 -7.38 3.82
N ASP A 153 -6.23 -6.57 4.59
CA ASP A 153 -6.38 -5.12 4.68
C ASP A 153 -6.14 -4.38 3.35
N TYR A 154 -5.37 -4.97 2.44
CA TYR A 154 -5.08 -4.42 1.12
C TYR A 154 -5.77 -5.12 -0.04
N PHE A 155 -6.40 -6.27 0.20
CA PHE A 155 -7.08 -7.07 -0.81
C PHE A 155 -7.96 -6.25 -1.79
N PRO A 156 -8.74 -5.24 -1.35
CA PRO A 156 -9.59 -4.47 -2.27
C PRO A 156 -8.85 -3.47 -3.16
N THR A 157 -7.60 -3.11 -2.85
CA THR A 157 -6.97 -1.90 -3.41
C THR A 157 -5.57 -2.12 -3.99
N ARG A 158 -4.86 -3.19 -3.63
CA ARG A 158 -3.46 -3.36 -4.01
C ARG A 158 -3.13 -4.79 -4.44
N PRO A 159 -2.26 -4.95 -5.46
CA PRO A 159 -1.56 -6.20 -5.70
C PRO A 159 -0.50 -6.49 -4.62
N PHE A 160 0.02 -7.72 -4.62
CA PHE A 160 0.97 -8.20 -3.60
C PHE A 160 2.40 -7.67 -3.80
N CYS A 161 3.27 -8.40 -4.50
CA CYS A 161 4.68 -8.04 -4.71
C CYS A 161 4.95 -7.71 -6.19
N PHE A 162 6.06 -7.03 -6.45
CA PHE A 162 6.52 -6.79 -7.81
C PHE A 162 8.05 -6.64 -7.90
N GLU A 163 8.63 -7.24 -8.93
CA GLU A 163 10.01 -6.99 -9.35
C GLU A 163 9.99 -6.03 -10.54
N HIS A 164 10.63 -4.88 -10.35
CA HIS A 164 10.65 -3.81 -11.33
C HIS A 164 11.77 -4.04 -12.34
N ASP A 165 11.54 -3.63 -13.58
CA ASP A 165 12.62 -3.46 -14.55
C ASP A 165 13.18 -2.05 -14.47
N ILE A 166 14.34 -1.89 -13.83
CA ILE A 166 14.97 -0.58 -13.64
C ILE A 166 15.24 0.14 -14.98
N ARG A 167 15.45 -0.60 -16.07
CA ARG A 167 15.76 -0.02 -17.39
C ARG A 167 14.64 0.91 -17.88
N PHE A 168 13.39 0.65 -17.50
CA PHE A 168 12.28 1.55 -17.79
C PHE A 168 12.54 2.95 -17.24
N PHE A 169 12.93 3.03 -15.96
CA PHE A 169 13.21 4.29 -15.27
C PHE A 169 14.54 4.92 -15.68
N LEU A 170 15.53 4.10 -16.06
CA LEU A 170 16.78 4.61 -16.63
C LEU A 170 16.56 5.27 -18.00
N ARG A 171 15.61 4.78 -18.80
CA ARG A 171 15.25 5.33 -20.12
C ARG A 171 14.34 6.54 -20.06
N GLN A 172 13.37 6.53 -19.14
CA GLN A 172 12.31 7.55 -19.09
C GLN A 172 12.54 8.60 -18.01
N GLY A 173 13.41 8.32 -17.04
CA GLY A 173 13.53 9.11 -15.82
C GLY A 173 12.53 8.66 -14.76
N PHE A 174 12.13 9.58 -13.89
CA PHE A 174 11.29 9.28 -12.72
C PHE A 174 10.15 10.28 -12.56
N MET A 175 8.95 9.74 -12.36
CA MET A 175 7.70 10.48 -12.12
C MET A 175 6.96 9.82 -10.96
N SER A 176 6.85 10.48 -9.82
CA SER A 176 6.29 9.87 -8.61
C SER A 176 4.77 9.66 -8.62
N ASP A 177 4.03 10.43 -9.40
CA ASP A 177 2.58 10.24 -9.59
C ASP A 177 2.26 9.42 -10.84
N GLY A 178 3.28 8.92 -11.54
CA GLY A 178 3.16 8.19 -12.81
C GLY A 178 2.68 9.03 -14.01
N ARG A 179 2.41 10.33 -13.82
CA ARG A 179 1.86 11.23 -14.85
C ARG A 179 2.67 12.51 -15.05
N GLY A 180 3.48 12.90 -14.07
CA GLY A 180 4.23 14.15 -14.05
C GLY A 180 3.38 15.40 -13.89
N ILE A 181 2.20 15.30 -13.26
CA ILE A 181 1.23 16.42 -13.15
C ILE A 181 1.32 17.07 -11.77
N HIS A 182 1.37 16.26 -10.73
CA HIS A 182 1.26 16.71 -9.33
C HIS A 182 2.61 16.80 -8.64
N THR A 183 3.67 16.27 -9.26
CA THR A 183 5.03 16.22 -8.70
C THR A 183 6.07 16.52 -9.76
N ALA A 184 7.23 17.01 -9.33
CA ALA A 184 8.36 17.27 -10.22
C ALA A 184 8.80 16.00 -10.97
N VAL A 185 9.25 16.18 -12.21
CA VAL A 185 9.68 15.10 -13.11
C VAL A 185 11.19 15.13 -13.25
N SER A 186 11.83 13.98 -13.05
CA SER A 186 13.27 13.82 -13.34
C SER A 186 13.43 13.17 -14.71
N GLY A 187 14.23 13.77 -15.59
CA GLY A 187 14.62 13.13 -16.85
C GLY A 187 15.57 11.93 -16.63
N PRO A 188 15.94 11.20 -17.69
CA PRO A 188 16.84 10.06 -17.59
C PRO A 188 18.15 10.36 -16.86
N ALA A 189 18.55 9.47 -15.95
CA ALA A 189 19.76 9.64 -15.15
C ALA A 189 21.01 9.75 -16.04
N LYS A 190 21.94 10.65 -15.72
CA LYS A 190 23.20 10.85 -16.46
C LYS A 190 24.45 10.40 -15.68
N SER A 191 24.29 10.00 -14.42
CA SER A 191 25.35 9.51 -13.55
C SER A 191 24.86 8.33 -12.71
N LEU A 192 25.78 7.53 -12.19
CA LEU A 192 25.45 6.40 -11.31
C LEU A 192 24.70 6.84 -10.05
N GLU A 193 25.09 7.96 -9.45
CA GLU A 193 24.44 8.49 -8.25
C GLU A 193 22.95 8.82 -8.50
N VAL A 194 22.64 9.51 -9.59
CA VAL A 194 21.25 9.84 -9.95
C VAL A 194 20.48 8.57 -10.31
N ALA A 195 21.11 7.61 -11.00
CA ALA A 195 20.49 6.33 -11.32
C ALA A 195 20.14 5.51 -10.07
N MET A 196 21.02 5.50 -9.07
CA MET A 196 20.80 4.88 -7.76
C MET A 196 19.67 5.57 -6.99
N ILE A 197 19.61 6.90 -7.01
CA ILE A 197 18.49 7.66 -6.42
C ILE A 197 17.16 7.30 -7.10
N HIS A 198 17.13 7.22 -8.43
CA HIS A 198 15.93 6.78 -9.15
C HIS A 198 15.55 5.36 -8.75
N ALA A 199 16.53 4.45 -8.66
CA ALA A 199 16.32 3.07 -8.25
C ALA A 199 15.63 3.00 -6.88
N ALA A 200 16.18 3.70 -5.88
CA ALA A 200 15.64 3.73 -4.53
C ALA A 200 14.22 4.31 -4.51
N ARG A 201 14.00 5.46 -5.15
CA ARG A 201 12.70 6.16 -5.16
C ARG A 201 11.57 5.32 -5.75
N VAL A 202 11.86 4.55 -6.80
CA VAL A 202 10.88 3.62 -7.39
C VAL A 202 10.47 2.56 -6.37
N LEU A 203 11.40 1.93 -5.65
CA LEU A 203 11.07 0.92 -4.64
C LEU A 203 10.33 1.53 -3.44
N LEU A 204 10.78 2.69 -2.94
CA LEU A 204 10.12 3.41 -1.85
C LEU A 204 8.67 3.74 -2.20
N LEU A 205 8.45 4.32 -3.38
CA LEU A 205 7.14 4.76 -3.82
C LEU A 205 6.22 3.57 -4.16
N SER A 206 6.72 2.57 -4.88
CA SER A 206 5.92 1.38 -5.23
C SER A 206 5.42 0.64 -3.99
N SER A 207 6.15 0.67 -2.87
CA SER A 207 5.67 0.12 -1.59
C SER A 207 4.35 0.74 -1.08
N THR A 208 3.97 1.93 -1.58
CA THR A 208 2.69 2.58 -1.27
C THR A 208 1.54 2.13 -2.17
N TYR A 209 1.83 1.53 -3.32
CA TYR A 209 0.83 1.02 -4.28
C TYR A 209 0.64 -0.50 -4.20
N PHE A 210 1.58 -1.20 -3.57
CA PHE A 210 1.58 -2.65 -3.38
C PHE A 210 1.42 -3.01 -1.89
N SER A 211 0.98 -4.23 -1.58
CA SER A 211 0.89 -4.71 -0.19
C SER A 211 2.17 -5.40 0.28
N GLY A 212 2.91 -6.02 -0.63
CA GLY A 212 4.13 -6.79 -0.37
C GLY A 212 5.43 -6.12 -0.86
N GLY A 213 6.47 -6.93 -0.96
CA GLY A 213 7.84 -6.51 -1.23
C GLY A 213 8.08 -6.02 -2.67
N GLN A 214 9.02 -5.07 -2.80
CA GLN A 214 9.39 -4.43 -4.05
C GLN A 214 10.86 -4.68 -4.36
N GLY A 215 11.16 -5.24 -5.52
CA GLY A 215 12.52 -5.67 -5.85
C GLY A 215 13.03 -5.21 -7.20
N TYR A 216 14.32 -5.39 -7.41
CA TYR A 216 14.93 -5.40 -8.74
C TYR A 216 15.66 -6.71 -8.96
N ASP A 217 15.54 -7.26 -10.17
CA ASP A 217 16.44 -8.30 -10.64
C ASP A 217 17.66 -7.71 -11.35
N ALA A 218 18.80 -8.41 -11.26
CA ALA A 218 20.06 -8.11 -11.95
C ALA A 218 20.50 -6.64 -11.86
N LEU A 219 20.28 -6.01 -10.70
CA LEU A 219 20.42 -4.57 -10.49
C LEU A 219 21.83 -4.07 -10.87
N ASN A 220 22.86 -4.84 -10.49
CA ASN A 220 24.25 -4.54 -10.81
C ASN A 220 24.54 -4.54 -12.30
N LEU A 221 23.91 -5.42 -13.09
CA LEU A 221 24.14 -5.47 -14.53
C LEU A 221 23.54 -4.22 -15.20
N PHE A 222 22.30 -3.89 -14.84
CA PHE A 222 21.61 -2.75 -15.46
C PHE A 222 22.22 -1.39 -15.09
N LEU A 223 22.85 -1.27 -13.92
CA LEU A 223 23.55 -0.05 -13.50
C LEU A 223 25.02 -0.01 -13.90
N ALA A 224 25.63 -1.12 -14.35
CA ALA A 224 27.03 -1.18 -14.72
C ALA A 224 27.47 -0.13 -15.78
N PRO A 225 26.68 0.17 -16.83
CA PRO A 225 27.04 1.22 -17.80
C PRO A 225 27.23 2.61 -17.18
N TYR A 226 26.55 2.88 -16.06
CA TYR A 226 26.64 4.15 -15.34
C TYR A 226 27.90 4.26 -14.48
N ALA A 227 28.57 3.14 -14.21
CA ALA A 227 29.81 3.06 -13.44
C ALA A 227 31.08 3.08 -14.31
N LYS A 228 30.94 3.10 -15.65
CA LYS A 228 32.07 3.08 -16.60
C LYS A 228 33.05 4.21 -16.32
N GLY A 229 34.33 3.86 -16.15
CA GLY A 229 35.40 4.82 -15.90
C GLY A 229 35.37 5.52 -14.54
N LEU A 230 34.47 5.11 -13.62
CA LEU A 230 34.46 5.64 -12.26
C LEU A 230 35.46 4.92 -11.36
N GLU A 231 36.10 5.68 -10.47
CA GLU A 231 36.86 5.12 -9.37
C GLU A 231 35.94 4.36 -8.40
N TYR A 232 36.45 3.28 -7.81
CA TYR A 232 35.71 2.45 -6.86
C TYR A 232 35.08 3.24 -5.72
N LYS A 233 35.78 4.27 -5.21
CA LYS A 233 35.27 5.15 -4.14
C LYS A 233 33.96 5.84 -4.53
N LYS A 234 33.83 6.30 -5.78
CA LYS A 234 32.60 6.93 -6.28
C LYS A 234 31.46 5.91 -6.44
N ILE A 235 31.78 4.70 -6.93
CA ILE A 235 30.82 3.60 -7.03
C ILE A 235 30.28 3.26 -5.64
N LYS A 236 31.17 3.06 -4.67
CA LYS A 236 30.81 2.75 -3.29
C LYS A 236 29.95 3.83 -2.65
N GLN A 237 30.24 5.11 -2.89
CA GLN A 237 29.42 6.19 -2.36
C GLN A 237 28.00 6.21 -2.94
N ALA A 238 27.86 5.96 -4.25
CA ALA A 238 26.54 5.90 -4.90
C ALA A 238 25.71 4.70 -4.39
N VAL A 239 26.35 3.55 -4.18
CA VAL A 239 25.69 2.37 -3.60
C VAL A 239 25.32 2.61 -2.13
N GLN A 240 26.16 3.33 -1.37
CA GLN A 240 25.85 3.68 0.02
C GLN A 240 24.61 4.55 0.11
N ALA A 241 24.49 5.57 -0.76
CA ALA A 241 23.30 6.40 -0.84
C ALA A 241 22.04 5.56 -1.11
N PHE A 242 22.11 4.60 -2.04
CA PHE A 242 21.01 3.69 -2.33
C PHE A 242 20.56 2.87 -1.10
N VAL A 243 21.50 2.26 -0.37
CA VAL A 243 21.19 1.47 0.84
C VAL A 243 20.57 2.36 1.92
N TYR A 244 21.14 3.55 2.14
CA TYR A 244 20.67 4.46 3.19
C TYR A 244 19.26 4.96 2.92
N GLU A 245 18.96 5.34 1.67
CA GLU A 245 17.60 5.75 1.26
C GLU A 245 16.56 4.65 1.53
N LEU A 246 16.92 3.38 1.33
CA LEU A 246 15.98 2.26 1.48
C LEU A 246 15.76 1.81 2.92
N ASP A 247 16.77 1.89 3.78
CA ASP A 247 16.67 1.32 5.14
C ASP A 247 16.48 2.36 6.25
N GLN A 248 16.70 3.65 5.98
CA GLN A 248 16.53 4.72 6.98
C GLN A 248 15.15 5.38 6.94
N LEU A 249 14.44 5.28 5.81
CA LEU A 249 13.19 6.00 5.60
C LEU A 249 11.97 5.23 6.12
N ASN A 250 11.40 5.70 7.23
CA ASN A 250 10.12 5.25 7.80
C ASN A 250 8.95 6.16 7.36
N ILE A 251 8.94 6.62 6.11
CA ILE A 251 7.92 7.57 5.60
C ILE A 251 6.90 6.92 4.67
N VAL A 252 7.03 5.62 4.38
CA VAL A 252 6.12 4.91 3.50
C VAL A 252 4.87 4.42 4.27
N LYS A 253 4.18 3.43 3.71
CA LYS A 253 2.96 2.81 4.23
C LYS A 253 3.02 2.54 5.74
N GLY A 254 2.20 3.25 6.52
CA GLY A 254 2.13 3.09 7.98
C GLY A 254 3.39 3.48 8.75
N GLY A 255 4.28 4.26 8.14
CA GLY A 255 5.52 4.70 8.79
C GLY A 255 6.49 3.55 9.08
N GLN A 256 6.55 2.57 8.18
CA GLN A 256 7.50 1.44 8.23
C GLN A 256 8.63 1.65 7.22
N THR A 257 9.76 0.98 7.41
CA THR A 257 10.75 0.82 6.34
C THR A 257 10.17 -0.10 5.26
N PRO A 258 10.28 0.24 3.97
CA PRO A 258 9.70 -0.58 2.91
C PRO A 258 10.43 -1.91 2.76
N PHE A 259 9.66 -2.97 2.52
CA PHE A 259 10.20 -4.29 2.21
C PHE A 259 10.78 -4.29 0.80
N THR A 260 12.10 -4.14 0.70
CA THR A 260 12.79 -4.07 -0.58
C THR A 260 13.81 -5.18 -0.78
N SER A 261 14.06 -5.56 -2.03
CA SER A 261 15.12 -6.51 -2.39
C SER A 261 15.91 -6.05 -3.61
N ALA A 262 17.15 -6.52 -3.71
CA ALA A 262 17.99 -6.31 -4.88
C ALA A 262 18.73 -7.61 -5.18
N SER A 263 18.48 -8.15 -6.37
CA SER A 263 19.17 -9.33 -6.85
C SER A 263 20.41 -8.95 -7.67
N PHE A 264 21.45 -9.76 -7.51
CA PHE A 264 22.77 -9.53 -8.08
C PHE A 264 23.26 -10.75 -8.86
N GLU A 265 23.82 -10.51 -10.04
CA GLU A 265 24.35 -11.53 -10.94
C GLU A 265 25.87 -11.41 -11.06
N PHE A 266 26.62 -12.48 -10.76
CA PHE A 266 28.08 -12.48 -10.90
C PHE A 266 28.57 -12.62 -12.35
N ASN A 267 27.70 -13.14 -13.22
CA ASN A 267 27.94 -13.41 -14.64
C ASN A 267 26.74 -12.95 -15.47
N ILE A 268 26.91 -12.77 -16.77
CA ILE A 268 25.81 -12.41 -17.68
C ILE A 268 24.93 -13.64 -17.95
N PRO A 269 23.66 -13.67 -17.51
CA PRO A 269 22.72 -14.73 -17.87
C PRO A 269 22.47 -14.74 -19.37
N SER A 270 22.21 -15.92 -19.95
CA SER A 270 21.98 -16.07 -21.39
C SER A 270 20.86 -15.17 -21.91
N TYR A 271 19.78 -14.99 -21.15
CA TYR A 271 18.65 -14.16 -21.52
C TYR A 271 18.93 -12.65 -21.51
N LEU A 272 20.07 -12.20 -20.94
CA LEU A 272 20.47 -10.78 -20.93
C LEU A 272 21.55 -10.45 -21.97
N LYS A 273 22.11 -11.44 -22.67
CA LYS A 273 23.24 -11.23 -23.60
C LYS A 273 22.89 -10.31 -24.76
N ASP A 274 21.73 -10.54 -25.37
CA ASP A 274 21.28 -9.86 -26.60
C ASP A 274 20.32 -8.69 -26.30
N ILE A 275 20.21 -8.29 -25.04
CA ILE A 275 19.34 -7.21 -24.63
C ILE A 275 20.03 -5.86 -24.88
N PRO A 276 19.35 -4.88 -25.52
CA PRO A 276 19.90 -3.55 -25.71
C PRO A 276 20.28 -2.87 -24.39
N VAL A 277 21.46 -2.26 -24.37
CA VAL A 277 22.01 -1.59 -23.18
C VAL A 277 21.42 -0.19 -23.05
N VAL A 278 21.00 0.16 -21.83
CA VAL A 278 20.62 1.53 -21.47
C VAL A 278 21.84 2.27 -20.91
N LEU A 279 22.33 3.24 -21.68
CA LEU A 279 23.44 4.11 -21.33
C LEU A 279 22.98 5.37 -20.58
N PRO A 280 23.90 6.08 -19.90
CA PRO A 280 23.61 7.37 -19.28
C PRO A 280 22.89 8.35 -20.20
N GLY A 281 21.88 9.03 -19.65
CA GLY A 281 20.96 9.89 -20.39
C GLY A 281 19.83 9.15 -21.10
N GLY A 282 19.61 7.87 -20.79
CA GLY A 282 18.50 7.07 -21.34
C GLY A 282 18.71 6.61 -22.78
N LYS A 283 19.95 6.66 -23.27
CA LYS A 283 20.30 6.27 -24.64
C LYS A 283 20.34 4.75 -24.75
N ILE A 284 19.68 4.19 -25.76
CA ILE A 284 19.67 2.75 -26.01
C ILE A 284 20.70 2.43 -27.10
N THR A 285 21.47 1.37 -26.92
CA THR A 285 22.40 0.87 -27.94
C THR A 285 22.28 -0.65 -28.07
N GLU A 286 22.37 -1.12 -29.30
CA GLU A 286 22.49 -2.55 -29.65
C GLU A 286 23.95 -2.91 -30.01
N LYS A 287 24.85 -1.92 -30.03
CA LYS A 287 26.27 -2.11 -30.37
C LYS A 287 27.12 -2.62 -29.21
N GLU A 288 26.59 -2.51 -28.00
CA GLU A 288 27.24 -2.90 -26.77
C GLU A 288 26.31 -3.87 -26.04
N SER A 289 26.89 -4.78 -25.27
CA SER A 289 26.18 -5.71 -24.41
C SER A 289 26.50 -5.42 -22.95
N TYR A 290 25.63 -5.84 -22.04
CA TYR A 290 25.91 -5.79 -20.60
C TYR A 290 27.18 -6.58 -20.22
N SER A 291 27.63 -7.53 -21.05
CA SER A 291 28.93 -8.20 -20.87
C SER A 291 30.13 -7.26 -20.95
N ASP A 292 30.03 -6.17 -21.70
CA ASP A 292 31.11 -5.19 -21.87
C ASP A 292 31.36 -4.37 -20.60
N TYR A 293 30.50 -4.55 -19.58
CA TYR A 293 30.48 -3.82 -18.32
C TYR A 293 30.61 -4.74 -17.10
N ILE A 294 31.12 -5.96 -17.28
CA ILE A 294 31.17 -6.94 -16.19
C ILE A 294 32.04 -6.49 -15.01
N ASP A 295 33.14 -5.78 -15.27
CA ASP A 295 34.04 -5.27 -14.24
C ASP A 295 33.37 -4.18 -13.39
N GLU A 296 32.69 -3.24 -14.03
CA GLU A 296 31.83 -2.25 -13.36
C GLU A 296 30.76 -2.92 -12.51
N SER A 297 30.15 -3.98 -13.06
CA SER A 297 29.10 -4.71 -12.36
C SER A 297 29.62 -5.39 -11.10
N ARG A 298 30.76 -6.08 -11.18
CA ARG A 298 31.43 -6.70 -10.02
C ARG A 298 31.81 -5.66 -8.96
N LYS A 299 32.25 -4.46 -9.36
CA LYS A 299 32.51 -3.35 -8.43
C LYS A 299 31.24 -2.90 -7.70
N ILE A 300 30.07 -2.88 -8.36
CA ILE A 300 28.78 -2.57 -7.72
C ILE A 300 28.41 -3.65 -6.69
N ILE A 301 28.53 -4.94 -7.04
CA ILE A 301 28.27 -6.06 -6.11
C ILE A 301 29.19 -5.96 -4.89
N LYS A 302 30.49 -5.75 -5.12
CA LYS A 302 31.49 -5.61 -4.05
C LYS A 302 31.15 -4.45 -3.13
N ALA A 303 30.86 -3.28 -3.69
CA ALA A 303 30.46 -2.10 -2.92
C ALA A 303 29.23 -2.38 -2.06
N PHE A 304 28.17 -2.94 -2.65
CA PHE A 304 26.93 -3.27 -1.96
C PHE A 304 27.20 -4.22 -0.78
N THR A 305 27.96 -5.29 -1.02
CA THR A 305 28.31 -6.29 -0.01
C THR A 305 29.10 -5.67 1.14
N GLU A 306 30.13 -4.87 0.84
CA GLU A 306 30.92 -4.17 1.86
C GLU A 306 30.08 -3.21 2.72
N ILE A 307 29.09 -2.54 2.12
CA ILE A 307 28.19 -1.63 2.85
C ILE A 307 27.26 -2.41 3.78
N MET A 308 26.62 -3.47 3.28
CA MET A 308 25.74 -4.31 4.08
C MET A 308 26.48 -4.97 5.24
N MET A 309 27.71 -5.45 5.02
CA MET A 309 28.56 -6.02 6.07
C MET A 309 29.04 -4.99 7.10
N GLY A 310 29.23 -3.74 6.68
CA GLY A 310 29.66 -2.66 7.58
C GLY A 310 28.58 -2.22 8.56
N GLY A 311 27.30 -2.38 8.19
CA GLY A 311 26.16 -1.93 8.98
C GLY A 311 26.02 -0.40 9.06
N ASP A 312 25.06 0.05 9.86
CA ASP A 312 24.83 1.45 10.15
C ASP A 312 25.94 2.05 11.02
N TYR A 313 25.87 3.37 11.22
CA TYR A 313 26.87 4.10 12.01
C TYR A 313 27.01 3.61 13.46
N THR A 314 25.99 2.95 14.00
CA THR A 314 25.97 2.38 15.36
C THR A 314 26.35 0.90 15.40
N GLY A 315 26.68 0.29 14.25
CA GLY A 315 27.05 -1.11 14.12
C GLY A 315 25.86 -2.07 14.00
N LYS A 316 24.64 -1.57 13.74
CA LYS A 316 23.48 -2.44 13.44
C LYS A 316 23.51 -2.87 11.99
N ALA A 317 23.03 -4.07 11.71
CA ALA A 317 22.89 -4.52 10.33
C ALA A 317 21.83 -3.69 9.59
N PHE A 318 22.09 -3.41 8.30
CA PHE A 318 21.03 -3.00 7.41
C PHE A 318 20.11 -4.20 7.11
N HIS A 319 18.80 -3.99 7.15
CA HIS A 319 17.80 -5.00 6.82
C HIS A 319 17.38 -4.94 5.35
N PHE A 320 17.49 -3.76 4.74
CA PHE A 320 17.06 -3.50 3.38
C PHE A 320 18.10 -2.73 2.54
N PRO A 321 18.07 -2.87 1.21
CA PRO A 321 17.32 -3.91 0.49
C PRO A 321 17.90 -5.29 0.78
N LYS A 322 17.05 -6.32 0.82
CA LYS A 322 17.49 -7.71 1.00
C LYS A 322 18.44 -8.10 -0.14
N PRO A 323 19.68 -8.53 0.16
CA PRO A 323 20.60 -9.01 -0.86
C PRO A 323 20.18 -10.38 -1.37
N GLU A 324 20.09 -10.52 -2.69
CA GLU A 324 19.85 -11.80 -3.34
C GLU A 324 20.96 -12.10 -4.35
N TYR A 325 21.97 -12.85 -3.93
CA TYR A 325 23.10 -13.19 -4.78
C TYR A 325 22.80 -14.45 -5.61
N LYS A 326 22.73 -14.31 -6.94
CA LYS A 326 22.46 -15.41 -7.86
C LYS A 326 23.77 -16.09 -8.27
N VAL A 327 24.03 -17.26 -7.69
CA VAL A 327 25.21 -18.07 -8.01
C VAL A 327 24.84 -19.10 -9.07
N ARG A 328 25.49 -19.03 -10.23
CA ARG A 328 25.30 -19.97 -11.34
C ARG A 328 26.44 -20.98 -11.40
N ARG A 329 26.24 -22.10 -12.11
CA ARG A 329 27.30 -23.13 -12.25
C ARG A 329 28.56 -22.55 -12.89
N GLU A 330 28.40 -21.60 -13.80
CA GLU A 330 29.49 -20.89 -14.46
C GLU A 330 30.25 -20.00 -13.48
N THR A 331 29.57 -19.43 -12.48
CA THR A 331 30.20 -18.62 -11.42
C THR A 331 31.21 -19.42 -10.63
N LEU A 332 30.89 -20.68 -10.33
CA LEU A 332 31.79 -21.58 -9.58
C LEU A 332 33.03 -22.01 -10.36
N LYS A 333 33.05 -21.78 -11.68
CA LYS A 333 34.18 -22.15 -12.56
C LYS A 333 35.06 -20.95 -12.92
N ASP A 334 34.60 -19.73 -12.62
CA ASP A 334 35.33 -18.50 -12.93
C ASP A 334 36.19 -18.09 -11.73
N SER A 335 37.50 -18.40 -11.80
CA SER A 335 38.47 -18.03 -10.78
C SER A 335 38.76 -16.51 -10.72
N SER A 336 38.14 -15.71 -11.59
CA SER A 336 38.18 -14.24 -11.53
C SER A 336 37.01 -13.63 -10.73
N ALA A 337 36.12 -14.47 -10.19
CA ALA A 337 34.98 -14.06 -9.36
C ALA A 337 35.30 -13.93 -7.86
N ASP A 338 36.56 -14.15 -7.46
CA ASP A 338 37.09 -14.01 -6.09
C ASP A 338 37.33 -12.54 -5.68
#